data_AF-A0A7J0C2G1-F1
#
_entry.id   AF-A0A7J0C2G1-F1
#
_cell.length_a   1.000
_cell.length_b   1.000
_cell.length_c   1.000
_cell.angle_alpha   90.00
_cell.angle_beta   90.00
_cell.angle_gamma   90.00
#
_symmetry.space_group_name_H-M   'P 1'
#
loop_
_entity.id
_entity.type
_entity.pdbx_description
1 polymer ?
#
loop_
_entity_poly.entity_id
_entity_poly.type
_entity_poly.pdbx_seq_one_letter_code
_entity_poly.pdbx_strand_id
1 'polypeptide(L)'
;MTEIDAKIDALVPAWLHLPDIAEMLDIEVTRVRQLVREGQLIAVRRGENRALQVPAAFIDGDKVVKGLAGTLTLLRDDGYNDEEMLEWLFTPDSTLPGTPRRR
;
A
#
# COMPACT_ATOMS: atom_id res chain seq x y z
N MET A 1 0.51 4.27 14.84
CA MET A 1 0.27 4.99 13.58
C MET A 1 1.38 6.00 13.43
N THR A 2 2.42 5.59 12.73
CA THR A 2 3.73 6.25 12.62
C THR A 2 3.74 7.24 11.45
N GLU A 3 4.61 8.24 11.53
CA GLU A 3 4.95 9.14 10.44
C GLU A 3 5.91 8.41 9.51
N ILE A 4 5.65 8.39 8.20
CA ILE A 4 6.48 7.62 7.25
C ILE A 4 7.87 8.25 7.10
N ASP A 5 8.91 7.43 7.07
CA ASP A 5 10.26 7.88 6.74
C ASP A 5 10.36 8.41 5.29
N ALA A 6 11.10 9.50 5.09
CA ALA A 6 11.26 10.17 3.80
C ALA A 6 11.89 9.27 2.71
N LYS A 7 12.66 8.25 3.09
CA LYS A 7 13.19 7.26 2.15
C LYS A 7 12.08 6.38 1.60
N ILE A 8 11.22 5.86 2.47
CA ILE A 8 10.10 4.97 2.10
C ILE A 8 9.07 5.77 1.29
N ASP A 9 8.85 7.01 1.70
CA ASP A 9 8.07 8.01 0.99
C ASP A 9 8.43 8.12 -0.50
N ALA A 10 9.74 8.20 -0.78
CA ALA A 10 10.29 8.33 -2.12
C ALA A 10 10.25 7.04 -2.95
N LEU A 11 10.08 5.87 -2.32
CA LEU A 11 9.92 4.59 -3.03
C LEU A 11 8.53 4.46 -3.65
N VAL A 12 7.52 5.10 -3.05
CA VAL A 12 6.13 5.00 -3.50
C VAL A 12 5.84 6.11 -4.51
N PRO A 13 5.54 5.77 -5.78
CA PRO A 13 5.45 6.76 -6.86
C PRO A 13 4.19 7.64 -6.77
N ALA A 14 3.12 7.13 -6.16
CA ALA A 14 1.85 7.82 -6.07
C ALA A 14 1.07 7.37 -4.84
N TRP A 15 0.32 8.31 -4.28
CA TRP A 15 -0.45 8.15 -3.06
C TRP A 15 -1.86 8.67 -3.27
N LEU A 16 -2.84 7.99 -2.68
CA LEU A 16 -4.25 8.32 -2.75
C LEU A 16 -4.81 8.56 -1.36
N HIS A 17 -5.72 9.52 -1.24
CA HIS A 17 -6.49 9.67 -0.01
C HIS A 17 -7.62 8.65 0.03
N LEU A 18 -8.10 8.36 1.24
CA LEU A 18 -9.21 7.42 1.44
C LEU A 18 -10.49 7.81 0.68
N PRO A 19 -10.86 9.10 0.55
CA PRO A 19 -11.99 9.50 -0.30
C PRO A 19 -11.78 9.16 -1.78
N ASP A 20 -10.59 9.41 -2.33
CA ASP A 20 -10.30 9.10 -3.75
C ASP A 20 -10.42 7.59 -4.00
N ILE A 21 -9.91 6.76 -3.08
CA ILE A 21 -10.01 5.31 -3.16
C ILE A 21 -11.48 4.85 -3.08
N ALA A 22 -12.28 5.51 -2.25
CA ALA A 22 -13.69 5.21 -2.11
C ALA A 22 -14.44 5.47 -3.42
N GLU A 23 -14.14 6.59 -4.09
CA GLU A 23 -14.68 6.89 -5.43
C GLU A 23 -14.20 5.90 -6.49
N MET A 24 -12.91 5.53 -6.48
CA MET A 24 -12.36 4.56 -7.44
C MET A 24 -12.96 3.16 -7.30
N LEU A 25 -13.16 2.70 -6.07
CA LEU A 25 -13.71 1.37 -5.77
C LEU A 25 -15.25 1.34 -5.78
N ASP A 26 -15.92 2.48 -5.96
CA ASP A 26 -17.37 2.64 -5.84
C ASP A 26 -17.92 2.14 -4.48
N ILE A 27 -17.23 2.49 -3.39
CA ILE A 27 -17.59 2.11 -2.02
C ILE A 27 -17.57 3.32 -1.08
N GLU A 28 -18.10 3.17 0.13
CA GLU A 28 -18.00 4.23 1.14
C GLU A 28 -16.58 4.36 1.72
N VAL A 29 -16.17 5.58 2.09
CA VAL A 29 -14.90 5.86 2.79
C VAL A 29 -14.78 5.06 4.10
N THR A 30 -15.91 4.81 4.77
CA THR A 30 -15.99 3.94 5.95
C THR A 30 -15.55 2.51 5.64
N ARG A 31 -15.91 1.98 4.47
CA ARG A 31 -15.46 0.67 4.00
C ARG A 31 -13.97 0.66 3.70
N VAL A 32 -13.43 1.69 3.05
CA VAL A 32 -11.96 1.83 2.86
C VAL A 32 -11.23 1.82 4.20
N ARG A 33 -11.74 2.55 5.21
CA ARG A 33 -11.18 2.53 6.57
C ARG A 33 -11.24 1.14 7.22
N GLN A 34 -12.26 0.34 6.92
CA GLN A 34 -12.33 -1.05 7.38
C GLN A 34 -11.24 -1.89 6.72
N LEU A 35 -11.04 -1.79 5.40
CA LEU A 35 -9.96 -2.52 4.70
C LEU A 35 -8.59 -2.26 5.32
N VAL A 36 -8.32 -1.00 5.69
CA VAL A 36 -7.08 -0.62 6.40
C VAL A 36 -7.01 -1.27 7.78
N ARG A 37 -8.12 -1.25 8.55
CA ARG A 37 -8.18 -1.89 9.88
C ARG A 37 -8.04 -3.40 9.83
N GLU A 38 -8.56 -4.03 8.78
CA GLU A 38 -8.46 -5.47 8.53
C GLU A 38 -7.08 -5.88 7.98
N GLY A 39 -6.17 -4.92 7.76
CA GLY A 39 -4.83 -5.17 7.22
C GLY A 39 -4.83 -5.54 5.74
N GLN A 40 -5.93 -5.30 5.03
CA GLN A 40 -6.04 -5.52 3.58
C GLN A 40 -5.42 -4.38 2.77
N LEU A 41 -5.26 -3.20 3.38
CA LEU A 41 -4.57 -2.04 2.83
C LEU A 41 -3.65 -1.45 3.90
N ILE A 42 -2.48 -0.94 3.50
CA ILE A 42 -1.63 -0.13 4.38
C ILE A 42 -1.94 1.34 4.13
N ALA A 43 -2.19 2.09 5.20
CA ALA A 43 -2.32 3.55 5.16
C ALA A 43 -1.33 4.18 6.15
N VAL A 44 -0.61 5.20 5.69
CA VAL A 44 0.33 5.97 6.52
C VAL A 44 -0.09 7.44 6.58
N ARG A 45 0.35 8.15 7.62
CA ARG A 45 0.10 9.58 7.76
C ARG A 45 1.21 10.37 7.09
N ARG A 46 0.84 11.23 6.13
CA ARG A 46 1.80 11.95 5.28
C ARG A 46 1.38 13.41 5.05
N GLY A 47 2.36 14.24 4.72
CA GLY A 47 2.20 15.67 4.43
C GLY A 47 1.94 16.53 5.67
N GLU A 48 1.83 17.85 5.47
CA GLU A 48 1.67 18.84 6.54
C GLU A 48 0.44 18.59 7.43
N ASN A 49 -0.64 18.07 6.85
CA ASN A 49 -1.88 17.77 7.55
C ASN A 49 -1.93 16.37 8.17
N ARG A 50 -0.86 15.57 8.08
CA ARG A 50 -0.80 14.18 8.56
C ARG A 50 -2.00 13.35 8.06
N ALA A 51 -2.40 13.60 6.83
CA ALA A 51 -3.55 12.94 6.22
C ALA A 51 -3.23 11.46 5.98
N LEU A 52 -4.22 10.59 6.19
CA LEU A 52 -4.10 9.18 5.85
C LEU A 52 -4.07 9.03 4.33
N GLN A 53 -3.02 8.36 3.87
CA GLN A 53 -2.79 8.10 2.45
C GLN A 53 -2.40 6.64 2.26
N VAL A 54 -2.85 6.06 1.16
CA VAL A 54 -2.56 4.68 0.74
C VAL A 54 -1.79 4.76 -0.58
N PRO A 55 -0.79 3.90 -0.82
CA PRO A 55 -0.13 3.83 -2.12
C PRO A 55 -1.13 3.55 -3.25
N ALA A 56 -1.04 4.33 -4.33
CA ALA A 56 -1.91 4.15 -5.49
C ALA A 56 -1.73 2.78 -6.14
N ALA A 57 -0.53 2.20 -6.04
CA ALA A 57 -0.22 0.88 -6.59
C ALA A 57 -1.00 -0.27 -5.94
N PHE A 58 -1.71 -0.04 -4.82
CA PHE A 58 -2.59 -1.04 -4.22
C PHE A 58 -3.97 -1.11 -4.87
N ILE A 59 -4.31 -0.14 -5.72
CA ILE A 59 -5.58 -0.05 -6.41
C ILE A 59 -5.35 -0.31 -7.91
N ASP A 60 -6.05 -1.29 -8.45
CA ASP A 60 -6.05 -1.66 -9.87
C ASP A 60 -7.43 -1.36 -10.45
N GLY A 61 -7.61 -0.14 -10.94
CA GLY A 61 -8.89 0.36 -11.44
C GLY A 61 -9.96 0.43 -10.34
N ASP A 62 -10.97 -0.44 -10.45
CA ASP A 62 -12.09 -0.53 -9.50
C ASP A 62 -11.87 -1.51 -8.34
N LYS A 63 -10.65 -2.06 -8.19
CA LYS A 63 -10.38 -3.17 -7.27
C LYS A 63 -9.08 -2.97 -6.51
N VAL A 64 -8.99 -3.60 -5.33
CA VAL A 64 -7.70 -3.77 -4.66
C VAL A 64 -6.88 -4.83 -5.41
N VAL A 65 -5.57 -4.62 -5.53
CA VAL A 65 -4.65 -5.55 -6.19
C VAL A 65 -4.83 -6.96 -5.64
N LYS A 66 -5.03 -7.91 -6.58
CA LYS A 66 -5.26 -9.31 -6.23
C LYS A 66 -4.02 -9.88 -5.53
N GLY A 67 -4.24 -10.51 -4.37
CA GLY A 67 -3.18 -11.13 -3.59
C GLY A 67 -2.48 -10.18 -2.63
N LEU A 68 -2.70 -8.86 -2.72
CA LEU A 68 -2.11 -7.88 -1.80
C LEU A 68 -2.39 -8.25 -0.34
N ALA A 69 -3.66 -8.47 0.01
CA ALA A 69 -4.04 -8.84 1.37
C ALA A 69 -3.28 -10.09 1.88
N GLY A 70 -3.07 -11.10 1.03
CA GLY A 70 -2.31 -12.30 1.39
C GLY A 70 -0.83 -12.01 1.63
N THR A 71 -0.21 -11.19 0.78
CA THR A 71 1.17 -10.72 0.97
C THR A 71 1.31 -9.90 2.25
N LEU A 72 0.35 -9.02 2.53
CA LEU A 72 0.31 -8.22 3.74
C LEU A 72 0.17 -9.08 5.00
N THR A 73 -0.67 -10.13 4.96
CA THR A 73 -0.76 -11.10 6.05
C THR A 73 0.57 -11.79 6.29
N LEU A 74 1.21 -12.31 5.24
CA LEU A 74 2.51 -13.00 5.36
C LEU A 74 3.60 -12.12 5.97
N LEU A 75 3.76 -10.88 5.48
CA LEU A 75 4.75 -9.96 6.01
C LEU A 75 4.45 -9.60 7.48
N ARG A 76 3.18 -9.47 7.84
CA ARG A 76 2.77 -9.19 9.22
C ARG A 76 3.05 -10.38 10.16
N ASP A 77 2.84 -11.60 9.69
CA ASP A 77 3.21 -12.83 10.42
C ASP A 77 4.73 -12.93 10.62
N ASP A 78 5.54 -12.43 9.67
CA ASP A 78 7.00 -12.34 9.81
C ASP A 78 7.46 -11.16 10.70
N GLY A 79 6.51 -10.36 11.21
CA GLY A 79 6.76 -9.27 12.16
C GLY A 79 7.02 -7.90 11.54
N TYR A 80 6.82 -7.74 10.24
CA TYR A 80 7.01 -6.46 9.56
C TYR A 80 5.96 -5.44 10.03
N ASN A 81 6.41 -4.21 10.26
CA ASN A 81 5.51 -3.09 10.47
C ASN A 81 5.04 -2.49 9.13
N ASP A 82 4.00 -1.66 9.16
CA ASP A 82 3.40 -1.07 7.95
C ASP A 82 4.42 -0.31 7.07
N GLU A 83 5.42 0.34 7.64
CA GLU A 83 6.48 1.06 6.90
C GLU A 83 7.49 0.10 6.27
N GLU A 84 7.93 -0.92 7.01
CA GLU A 84 8.82 -1.97 6.50
C GLU A 84 8.16 -2.78 5.39
N MET A 85 6.85 -3.02 5.49
CA MET A 85 6.07 -3.65 4.42
C MET A 85 6.05 -2.80 3.16
N LEU A 86 5.87 -1.48 3.30
CA LEU A 86 5.94 -0.54 2.18
C LEU A 86 7.36 -0.52 1.59
N GLU A 87 8.39 -0.45 2.43
CA GLU A 87 9.77 -0.53 1.96
C GLU A 87 10.00 -1.84 1.20
N TRP A 88 9.58 -2.98 1.72
CA TRP A 88 9.74 -4.28 1.05
C TRP A 88 8.96 -4.36 -0.28
N LEU A 89 7.72 -3.87 -0.32
CA LEU A 89 6.86 -3.91 -1.51
C LEU A 89 7.34 -2.99 -2.64
N PHE A 90 7.95 -1.85 -2.30
CA PHE A 90 8.35 -0.82 -3.26
C PHE A 90 9.86 -0.74 -3.47
N THR A 91 10.68 -1.43 -2.67
CA THR A 91 12.11 -1.54 -2.93
C THR A 91 12.32 -2.31 -4.22
N PRO A 92 12.90 -1.70 -5.26
CA PRO A 92 13.23 -2.41 -6.48
C PRO A 92 14.28 -3.46 -6.15
N ASP A 93 13.90 -4.72 -6.29
CA ASP A 93 14.78 -5.85 -6.04
C ASP A 93 15.96 -5.79 -7.02
N SER A 94 17.11 -5.34 -6.52
CA SER A 94 18.34 -5.21 -7.32
C SER A 94 18.94 -6.59 -7.64
N THR A 95 18.30 -7.68 -7.20
CA THR A 95 18.71 -9.07 -7.46
C THR A 95 17.84 -9.79 -8.48
N LEU A 96 16.93 -9.10 -9.17
CA LEU A 96 16.22 -9.64 -10.33
C LEU A 96 16.93 -9.28 -11.65
N PRO A 97 17.91 -10.07 -12.14
CA PRO A 97 18.25 -10.05 -13.54
C PRO A 97 17.09 -10.67 -14.32
N GLY A 98 16.29 -9.82 -14.94
CA GLY A 98 15.47 -10.20 -16.08
C GLY A 98 14.05 -10.65 -15.75
N THR A 99 13.11 -9.95 -16.37
CA THR A 99 11.84 -10.51 -16.79
C THR A 99 12.06 -11.84 -17.52
N PRO A 100 11.56 -13.01 -17.06
CA PRO A 100 11.33 -14.11 -17.97
C PRO A 100 9.95 -13.90 -18.60
N ARG A 101 9.91 -13.08 -19.65
CA ARG A 101 8.88 -13.29 -20.69
C ARG A 101 9.32 -14.48 -21.53
N ARG A 102 8.73 -15.66 -21.27
CA ARG A 102 8.34 -16.71 -22.24
C ARG A 102 8.15 -18.07 -21.56
N ARG A 103 6.93 -18.61 -21.63
CA ARG A 103 6.59 -19.61 -22.65
C ARG A 103 5.10 -19.57 -22.94
#